data_AF-A0A816SNB9-F1
#
_entry.id   AF-A0A816SNB9-F1
#
_cell.length_a   1.000
_cell.length_b   1.000
_cell.length_c   1.000
_cell.angle_alpha   90.00
_cell.angle_beta   90.00
_cell.angle_gamma   90.00
#
_symmetry.space_group_name_H-M   'P 1'
#
loop_
_entity.id
_entity.type
_entity.pdbx_description
1 polymer ?
#
loop_
_entity_poly.entity_id
_entity_poly.type
_entity_poly.pdbx_seq_one_letter_code
_entity_poly.pdbx_strand_id
1 'polypeptide(L)'
;MVTLRQRPTVATTEPEPVLENCVDGLTILSDDEDSPSDAAVKHLRGSWELASVLNFINVFRPLISEKLKVTAEEIEMGLIGSDATNAQLHIALLKGIPPVNNKSLEDGGDAWITALCKKLDPWWPSIANGEIPVTANKGEEISGYKGLDPTDRLQFLKALCELRAQQDDARKYIQENANEGALNPCFGKRKLGGDGKKTSYW
;
A
#
# COMPACT_ATOMS: atom_id res chain seq x y z
N MET A 1 11.38 -71.92 45.99
CA MET A 1 9.92 -71.86 46.21
C MET A 1 9.67 -70.81 47.28
N VAL A 2 8.52 -70.12 47.25
CA VAL A 2 8.07 -69.03 48.15
C VAL A 2 8.26 -67.61 47.57
N THR A 3 7.41 -67.20 46.62
CA THR A 3 6.26 -66.26 46.72
C THR A 3 6.58 -64.78 46.98
N LEU A 4 6.35 -63.98 45.93
CA LEU A 4 6.32 -62.51 45.89
C LEU A 4 5.29 -61.95 46.87
N ARG A 5 5.73 -61.01 47.72
CA ARG A 5 4.87 -60.25 48.64
C ARG A 5 4.37 -58.99 47.92
N GLN A 6 3.08 -58.96 47.60
CA GLN A 6 2.41 -57.80 47.01
C GLN A 6 2.25 -56.67 48.06
N ARG A 7 2.47 -55.42 47.61
CA ARG A 7 2.22 -54.18 48.38
C ARG A 7 0.75 -53.75 48.21
N PRO A 8 0.13 -53.14 49.24
CA PRO A 8 -1.28 -52.73 49.18
C PRO A 8 -1.46 -51.40 48.46
N THR A 9 -2.57 -51.31 47.72
CA THR A 9 -3.12 -50.11 47.09
C THR A 9 -3.85 -49.26 48.14
N VAL A 10 -3.50 -47.98 48.27
CA VAL A 10 -4.29 -46.99 49.00
C VAL A 10 -4.78 -45.98 47.98
N ALA A 11 -6.10 -45.89 47.88
CA ALA A 11 -6.81 -44.87 47.10
C ALA A 11 -6.69 -43.52 47.81
N THR A 12 -6.23 -42.50 47.09
CA THR A 12 -6.28 -41.11 47.53
C THR A 12 -7.13 -40.35 46.51
N THR A 13 -8.29 -39.94 46.98
CA THR A 13 -9.28 -39.06 46.35
C THR A 13 -8.70 -37.67 46.06
N GLU A 14 -8.94 -37.17 44.85
CA GLU A 14 -8.70 -35.78 44.43
C GLU A 14 -9.63 -34.80 45.18
N PRO A 15 -9.17 -33.60 45.57
CA PRO A 15 -10.06 -32.54 46.01
C PRO A 15 -10.37 -31.54 44.89
N GLU A 16 -11.65 -31.16 44.80
CA GLU A 16 -12.22 -30.12 43.92
C GLU A 16 -11.72 -28.70 44.23
N PRO A 17 -11.77 -27.75 43.26
CA PRO A 17 -11.19 -26.43 43.38
C PRO A 17 -12.08 -25.43 44.13
N VAL A 18 -11.44 -24.59 44.94
CA VAL A 18 -12.05 -23.46 45.66
C VAL A 18 -12.32 -22.32 44.68
N LEU A 19 -13.60 -21.96 44.54
CA LEU A 19 -14.07 -20.75 43.86
C LEU A 19 -13.69 -19.51 44.68
N GLU A 20 -12.72 -18.75 44.20
CA GLU A 20 -12.42 -17.41 44.71
C GLU A 20 -12.94 -16.37 43.70
N ASN A 21 -13.93 -15.60 44.15
CA ASN A 21 -14.62 -14.58 43.37
C ASN A 21 -13.69 -13.39 43.05
N CYS A 22 -13.43 -13.16 41.77
CA CYS A 22 -12.96 -11.87 41.26
C CYS A 22 -14.14 -11.13 40.63
N VAL A 23 -14.71 -10.19 41.37
CA VAL A 23 -15.80 -9.32 40.91
C VAL A 23 -15.20 -8.03 40.33
N ASP A 24 -15.67 -7.73 39.13
CA ASP A 24 -15.76 -6.45 38.44
C ASP A 24 -14.52 -5.59 38.20
N GLY A 25 -14.26 -5.39 36.90
CA GLY A 25 -13.36 -4.34 36.43
C GLY A 25 -12.74 -4.56 35.06
N LEU A 26 -13.21 -5.48 34.22
CA LEU A 26 -12.85 -5.47 32.80
C LEU A 26 -13.74 -4.45 32.09
N THR A 27 -13.40 -3.17 32.26
CA THR A 27 -13.87 -2.13 31.36
C THR A 27 -13.19 -2.39 30.02
N ILE A 28 -13.86 -3.10 29.13
CA ILE A 28 -13.58 -3.01 27.69
C ILE A 28 -13.96 -1.57 27.32
N LEU A 29 -12.98 -0.67 27.41
CA LEU A 29 -13.05 0.62 26.75
C LEU A 29 -12.77 0.37 25.27
N SER A 30 -13.75 -0.18 24.56
CA SER A 30 -13.80 -0.08 23.11
C SER A 30 -14.42 1.27 22.77
N ASP A 31 -13.63 2.33 23.00
CA ASP A 31 -13.85 3.68 22.48
C ASP A 31 -12.67 4.00 21.56
N ASP A 32 -12.47 3.19 20.52
CA ASP A 32 -11.70 3.62 19.35
C ASP A 32 -12.73 3.99 18.28
N GLU A 33 -13.38 5.15 18.45
CA GLU A 33 -13.96 5.84 17.29
C GLU A 33 -12.76 6.21 16.40
N ASP A 34 -12.41 5.29 15.49
CA ASP A 34 -11.38 5.52 14.49
C ASP A 34 -11.72 6.83 13.79
N SER A 35 -10.77 7.77 13.76
CA SER A 35 -10.96 8.98 12.96
C SER A 35 -11.28 8.56 11.52
N PRO A 36 -12.08 9.33 10.74
CA PRO A 36 -12.37 8.99 9.36
C PRO A 36 -11.10 8.69 8.52
N SER A 37 -10.00 9.38 8.85
CA SER A 37 -8.67 9.12 8.30
C SER A 37 -8.12 7.74 8.68
N ASP A 38 -8.27 7.28 9.93
CA ASP A 38 -7.80 5.97 10.38
C ASP A 38 -8.58 4.83 9.71
N ALA A 39 -9.90 4.99 9.57
CA ALA A 39 -10.73 4.05 8.82
C ALA A 39 -10.32 3.98 7.34
N ALA A 40 -10.07 5.13 6.70
CA ALA A 40 -9.59 5.20 5.32
C ALA A 40 -8.18 4.58 5.17
N VAL A 41 -7.27 4.83 6.11
CA VAL A 41 -5.94 4.20 6.14
C VAL A 41 -6.06 2.68 6.27
N LYS A 42 -6.89 2.18 7.19
CA LYS A 42 -7.14 0.74 7.34
C LYS A 42 -7.70 0.13 6.06
N HIS A 43 -8.61 0.83 5.38
CA HIS A 43 -9.16 0.40 4.10
C HIS A 43 -8.07 0.31 3.02
N LEU A 44 -7.26 1.36 2.84
CA LEU A 44 -6.15 1.37 1.88
C LEU A 44 -5.14 0.24 2.15
N ARG A 45 -4.79 0.01 3.43
CA ARG A 45 -3.87 -1.06 3.85
C ARG A 45 -4.44 -2.46 3.65
N GLY A 46 -5.76 -2.61 3.64
CA GLY A 46 -6.45 -3.86 3.33
C GLY A 46 -6.42 -4.22 1.83
N SER A 47 -6.07 -3.27 0.96
CA SER A 47 -6.07 -3.42 -0.49
C SER A 47 -4.72 -3.90 -1.01
N TRP A 48 -4.74 -4.91 -1.88
CA TRP A 48 -3.53 -5.43 -2.53
C TRP A 48 -2.92 -4.39 -3.50
N GLU A 49 -3.73 -3.45 -3.98
CA GLU A 49 -3.31 -2.37 -4.86
C GLU A 49 -2.28 -1.48 -4.18
N LEU A 50 -2.46 -1.15 -2.88
CA LEU A 50 -1.48 -0.36 -2.14
C LEU A 50 -0.16 -1.13 -2.03
N ALA A 51 -0.22 -2.42 -1.70
CA ALA A 51 0.98 -3.26 -1.65
C ALA A 51 1.71 -3.30 -3.00
N SER A 52 0.97 -3.37 -4.11
CA SER A 52 1.56 -3.36 -5.46
C SER A 52 2.26 -2.04 -5.79
N VAL A 53 1.66 -0.90 -5.40
CA VAL A 53 2.22 0.45 -5.59
C VAL A 53 3.48 0.63 -4.75
N LEU A 54 3.45 0.23 -3.47
CA LEU A 54 4.61 0.33 -2.58
C LEU A 54 5.76 -0.53 -3.09
N ASN A 55 5.46 -1.75 -3.54
CA ASN A 55 6.46 -2.63 -4.16
C ASN A 55 7.07 -1.99 -5.42
N PHE A 56 6.23 -1.45 -6.31
CA PHE A 56 6.69 -0.76 -7.52
C PHE A 56 7.63 0.40 -7.20
N ILE A 57 7.23 1.29 -6.28
CA ILE A 57 8.02 2.47 -5.89
C ILE A 57 9.35 2.04 -5.28
N ASN A 58 9.38 0.95 -4.51
CA ASN A 58 10.61 0.44 -3.92
C ASN A 58 11.56 -0.15 -4.98
N VAL A 59 11.04 -1.01 -5.86
CA VAL A 59 11.84 -1.69 -6.90
C VAL A 59 12.37 -0.68 -7.92
N PHE A 60 11.52 0.22 -8.41
CA PHE A 60 11.87 1.17 -9.46
C PHE A 60 12.26 2.56 -8.93
N ARG A 61 12.56 2.67 -7.62
CA ARG A 61 13.04 3.92 -7.01
C ARG A 61 14.14 4.61 -7.83
N PRO A 62 15.16 3.91 -8.39
CA PRO A 62 16.19 4.54 -9.20
C PRO A 62 15.67 5.23 -10.47
N LEU A 63 14.48 4.87 -10.98
CA LEU A 63 13.91 5.38 -12.22
C LEU A 63 12.84 6.46 -12.03
N ILE A 64 12.23 6.57 -10.85
CA ILE A 64 11.05 7.43 -10.64
C ILE A 64 11.46 8.87 -10.31
N SER A 65 12.45 9.04 -9.42
CA SER A 65 13.24 10.27 -9.20
C SER A 65 14.01 10.10 -7.89
N GLU A 66 15.30 10.39 -7.85
CA GLU A 66 16.08 10.40 -6.60
C GLU A 66 15.55 11.42 -5.56
N LYS A 67 14.80 12.42 -6.01
CA LYS A 67 14.21 13.46 -5.16
C LYS A 67 12.91 13.02 -4.49
N LEU A 68 12.28 11.95 -4.96
CA LEU A 68 11.01 11.47 -4.44
C LEU A 68 11.28 10.59 -3.20
N LYS A 69 11.55 11.23 -2.07
CA LYS A 69 11.67 10.58 -0.76
C LYS A 69 10.31 10.60 -0.07
N VAL A 70 9.48 9.63 -0.42
CA VAL A 70 8.16 9.43 0.19
C VAL A 70 8.14 8.11 0.97
N THR A 71 7.51 8.14 2.13
CA THR A 71 7.20 6.99 2.98
C THR A 71 5.86 6.37 2.61
N ALA A 72 5.58 5.16 3.11
CA ALA A 72 4.31 4.50 2.84
C ALA A 72 3.13 5.27 3.47
N GLU A 73 3.35 5.82 4.66
CA GLU A 73 2.39 6.62 5.41
C GLU A 73 2.09 7.94 4.67
N GLU A 74 3.11 8.60 4.11
CA GLU A 74 2.89 9.81 3.29
C GLU A 74 2.11 9.51 2.01
N ILE A 75 2.31 8.34 1.40
CA ILE A 75 1.51 7.89 0.25
C ILE A 75 0.05 7.69 0.66
N GLU A 76 -0.22 7.01 1.78
CA GLU A 76 -1.58 6.80 2.30
C GLU A 76 -2.28 8.14 2.57
N MET A 77 -1.62 9.04 3.31
CA MET A 77 -2.19 10.34 3.65
C MET A 77 -2.37 11.22 2.41
N GLY A 78 -1.44 11.16 1.46
CA GLY A 78 -1.58 11.88 0.20
C GLY A 78 -2.73 11.35 -0.65
N LEU A 79 -2.94 10.03 -0.68
CA LEU A 79 -4.10 9.42 -1.33
C LEU A 79 -5.40 9.80 -0.64
N ILE A 80 -5.42 9.99 0.68
CA ILE A 80 -6.62 10.42 1.41
C ILE A 80 -6.93 11.90 1.16
N GLY A 81 -5.91 12.75 1.30
CA GLY A 81 -6.05 14.21 1.20
C GLY A 81 -6.01 14.78 -0.22
N SER A 82 -5.63 13.99 -1.23
CA SER A 82 -5.31 14.47 -2.59
C SER A 82 -4.31 15.64 -2.57
N ASP A 83 -3.24 15.49 -1.77
CA ASP A 83 -2.31 16.57 -1.44
C ASP A 83 -1.10 16.67 -2.41
N ALA A 84 -0.10 17.45 -2.03
CA ALA A 84 1.13 17.62 -2.80
C ALA A 84 1.92 16.31 -2.99
N THR A 85 1.88 15.37 -2.04
CA THR A 85 2.54 14.06 -2.15
C THR A 85 1.87 13.23 -3.25
N ASN A 86 0.53 13.22 -3.28
CA ASN A 86 -0.21 12.57 -4.35
C ASN A 86 0.14 13.15 -5.73
N ALA A 87 0.17 14.48 -5.86
CA ALA A 87 0.57 15.14 -7.10
C ALA A 87 2.01 14.78 -7.51
N GLN A 88 2.97 14.81 -6.58
CA GLN A 88 4.37 14.50 -6.85
C GLN A 88 4.57 13.05 -7.34
N LEU A 89 3.87 12.09 -6.72
CA LEU A 89 3.90 10.68 -7.14
C LEU A 89 3.43 10.52 -8.58
N HIS A 90 2.25 11.06 -8.90
CA HIS A 90 1.69 10.95 -10.24
C HIS A 90 2.56 11.66 -11.28
N ILE A 91 3.06 12.87 -10.98
CA ILE A 91 3.95 13.62 -11.88
C ILE A 91 5.25 12.84 -12.14
N ALA A 92 5.88 12.30 -11.09
CA ALA A 92 7.13 11.55 -11.24
C ALA A 92 6.96 10.31 -12.13
N LEU A 93 5.86 9.58 -11.95
CA LEU A 93 5.55 8.42 -12.78
C LEU A 93 5.20 8.81 -14.22
N LEU A 94 4.40 9.87 -14.42
CA LEU A 94 4.03 10.38 -15.75
C LEU A 94 5.24 10.83 -16.57
N LYS A 95 6.26 11.43 -15.92
CA LYS A 95 7.52 11.82 -16.58
C LYS A 95 8.28 10.62 -17.16
N GLY A 96 8.07 9.42 -16.64
CA GLY A 96 8.68 8.20 -17.15
C GLY A 96 7.89 7.49 -18.26
N ILE A 97 6.77 8.05 -18.75
CA ILE A 97 5.92 7.43 -19.77
C ILE A 97 5.83 8.33 -21.01
N PRO A 98 6.61 8.07 -22.07
CA PRO A 98 6.55 8.83 -23.32
C PRO A 98 5.18 8.74 -24.02
N PRO A 99 4.78 9.76 -24.82
CA PRO A 99 5.38 11.09 -24.90
C PRO A 99 5.11 11.91 -23.62
N VAL A 100 6.11 12.67 -23.15
CA VAL A 100 6.00 13.47 -21.92
C VAL A 100 5.42 14.85 -22.24
N ASN A 101 4.39 15.27 -21.50
CA ASN A 101 3.82 16.61 -21.61
C ASN A 101 4.40 17.51 -20.52
N ASN A 102 5.63 18.01 -20.72
CA ASN A 102 6.34 18.79 -19.71
C ASN A 102 5.55 20.03 -19.25
N LYS A 103 4.83 20.70 -20.15
CA LYS A 103 4.00 21.86 -19.81
C LYS A 103 2.99 21.52 -18.71
N SER A 104 2.16 20.49 -18.94
CA SER A 104 1.16 20.09 -17.95
C SER A 104 1.74 19.52 -16.64
N LEU A 105 3.02 19.13 -16.62
CA LEU A 105 3.67 18.52 -15.46
C LEU A 105 4.55 19.48 -14.65
N GLU A 106 4.90 20.65 -15.21
CA GLU A 106 5.83 21.62 -14.60
C GLU A 106 5.16 22.95 -14.24
N ASP A 107 3.92 23.19 -14.70
CA ASP A 107 3.16 24.42 -14.46
C ASP A 107 2.74 24.64 -12.99
N GLY A 108 3.11 23.74 -12.05
CA GLY A 108 2.87 23.88 -10.61
C GLY A 108 1.41 23.80 -10.16
N GLY A 109 0.47 23.62 -11.09
CA GLY A 109 -0.96 23.43 -10.83
C GLY A 109 -1.44 21.99 -11.06
N ASP A 110 -2.75 21.81 -11.20
CA ASP A 110 -3.40 20.49 -11.30
C ASP A 110 -3.49 19.92 -12.73
N ALA A 111 -2.81 20.54 -13.70
CA ALA A 111 -2.83 20.10 -15.09
C ALA A 111 -2.28 18.67 -15.29
N TRP A 112 -1.55 18.15 -14.31
CA TRP A 112 -1.10 16.76 -14.28
C TRP A 112 -2.26 15.76 -14.24
N ILE A 113 -3.41 16.13 -13.67
CA ILE A 113 -4.62 15.27 -13.62
C ILE A 113 -5.19 15.08 -15.02
N THR A 114 -5.26 16.15 -15.82
CA THR A 114 -5.65 16.06 -17.23
C THR A 114 -4.68 15.17 -18.01
N ALA A 115 -3.37 15.31 -17.75
CA ALA A 115 -2.35 14.47 -18.38
C ALA A 115 -2.48 13.01 -17.96
N LEU A 116 -2.78 12.74 -16.68
CA LEU A 116 -3.04 11.42 -16.13
C LEU A 116 -4.21 10.74 -16.83
N CYS A 117 -5.36 11.41 -16.86
CA CYS A 117 -6.58 10.86 -17.47
C CYS A 117 -6.35 10.52 -18.95
N LYS A 118 -5.77 11.46 -19.72
CA LYS A 118 -5.43 11.22 -21.14
C LYS A 118 -4.43 10.09 -21.33
N LYS A 119 -3.49 9.92 -20.40
CA LYS A 119 -2.46 8.88 -20.49
C LYS A 119 -3.05 7.51 -20.23
N LEU A 120 -3.93 7.38 -19.24
CA LEU A 120 -4.48 6.09 -18.83
C LEU A 120 -5.69 5.64 -19.65
N ASP A 121 -6.51 6.56 -20.16
CA ASP A 121 -7.73 6.26 -20.92
C ASP A 121 -7.58 5.15 -21.97
N PRO A 122 -6.59 5.20 -22.90
CA PRO A 122 -6.44 4.13 -23.90
C PRO A 122 -5.91 2.80 -23.33
N TRP A 123 -5.31 2.80 -22.14
CA TRP A 123 -4.72 1.62 -21.51
C TRP A 123 -5.61 1.00 -20.45
N TRP A 124 -6.57 1.76 -19.90
CA TRP A 124 -7.40 1.38 -18.76
C TRP A 124 -7.99 -0.03 -18.88
N PRO A 125 -8.58 -0.45 -20.03
CA PRO A 125 -9.16 -1.79 -20.16
C PRO A 125 -8.16 -2.94 -19.99
N SER A 126 -6.85 -2.66 -20.08
CA SER A 126 -5.78 -3.65 -19.98
C SER A 126 -5.03 -3.65 -18.64
N ILE A 127 -5.15 -2.58 -17.84
CA ILE A 127 -4.36 -2.35 -16.61
C ILE A 127 -5.24 -2.15 -15.37
N ALA A 128 -6.55 -2.02 -15.53
CA ALA A 128 -7.48 -1.80 -14.44
C ALA A 128 -8.78 -2.56 -14.68
N ASN A 129 -9.42 -2.94 -13.58
CA ASN A 129 -10.74 -3.55 -13.60
C ASN A 129 -11.80 -2.46 -13.36
N GLY A 130 -12.93 -2.55 -14.06
CA GLY A 130 -14.04 -1.63 -13.91
C GLY A 130 -13.93 -0.36 -14.75
N GLU A 131 -14.90 0.52 -14.59
CA GLU A 131 -14.95 1.80 -15.30
C GLU A 131 -13.90 2.76 -14.76
N ILE A 132 -13.39 3.62 -15.64
CA ILE A 132 -12.45 4.67 -15.23
C ILE A 132 -13.21 5.73 -14.40
N PRO A 133 -12.81 6.03 -13.16
CA PRO A 133 -13.62 6.89 -12.27
C PRO A 133 -13.80 8.31 -12.79
N VAL A 134 -12.83 8.84 -13.53
CA VAL A 134 -12.89 10.16 -14.15
C VAL A 134 -12.08 10.19 -15.44
N THR A 135 -12.63 10.82 -16.50
CA THR A 135 -11.96 10.99 -17.80
C THR A 135 -11.70 12.47 -18.09
N ALA A 136 -10.75 12.74 -18.98
CA ALA A 136 -10.42 14.12 -19.33
C ALA A 136 -11.59 14.82 -20.02
N ASN A 137 -12.14 15.87 -19.40
CA ASN A 137 -13.26 16.64 -19.92
C ASN A 137 -13.06 18.14 -19.67
N LYS A 138 -12.23 18.78 -20.51
CA LYS A 138 -12.05 20.25 -20.55
C LYS A 138 -11.77 20.90 -19.18
N GLY A 139 -11.15 20.17 -18.24
CA GLY A 139 -10.79 20.65 -16.91
C GLY A 139 -11.74 20.24 -15.79
N GLU A 140 -12.94 19.72 -16.10
CA GLU A 140 -13.88 19.19 -15.10
C GLU A 140 -13.31 17.99 -14.35
N GLU A 141 -12.39 17.24 -14.98
CA GLU A 141 -11.70 16.12 -14.37
C GLU A 141 -10.86 16.50 -13.16
N ILE A 142 -10.43 17.77 -13.05
CA ILE A 142 -9.56 18.23 -11.96
C ILE A 142 -10.32 18.19 -10.63
N SER A 143 -11.51 18.81 -10.59
CA SER A 143 -12.37 18.75 -9.41
C SER A 143 -12.93 17.34 -9.19
N GLY A 144 -13.24 16.62 -10.27
CA GLY A 144 -13.68 15.23 -10.20
C GLY A 144 -12.65 14.33 -9.50
N TYR A 145 -11.40 14.36 -9.94
CA TYR A 145 -10.31 13.59 -9.36
C TYR A 145 -10.06 13.93 -7.87
N LYS A 146 -10.04 15.23 -7.54
CA LYS A 146 -9.85 15.67 -6.14
C LYS A 146 -10.98 15.22 -5.24
N GLY A 147 -12.19 15.08 -5.77
CA GLY A 147 -13.36 14.58 -5.04
C GLY A 147 -13.49 13.06 -4.95
N LEU A 148 -12.60 12.28 -5.59
CA LEU A 148 -12.66 10.81 -5.59
C LEU A 148 -12.45 10.20 -4.20
N ASP A 149 -12.93 8.97 -4.02
CA ASP A 149 -12.55 8.17 -2.85
C ASP A 149 -11.03 7.87 -2.89
N PRO A 150 -10.35 7.75 -1.73
CA PRO A 150 -8.94 7.40 -1.70
C PRO A 150 -8.63 6.09 -2.46
N THR A 151 -9.58 5.15 -2.49
CA THR A 151 -9.45 3.88 -3.22
C THR A 151 -9.43 4.10 -4.73
N ASP A 152 -10.25 5.01 -5.26
CA ASP A 152 -10.25 5.34 -6.69
C ASP A 152 -8.94 6.04 -7.09
N ARG A 153 -8.45 6.95 -6.24
CA ARG A 153 -7.12 7.57 -6.47
C ARG A 153 -6.01 6.53 -6.42
N LEU A 154 -6.12 5.52 -5.55
CA LEU A 154 -5.19 4.40 -5.51
C LEU A 154 -5.25 3.56 -6.79
N GLN A 155 -6.43 3.32 -7.37
CA GLN A 155 -6.56 2.64 -8.66
C GLN A 155 -5.84 3.39 -9.78
N PHE A 156 -5.98 4.73 -9.82
CA PHE A 156 -5.22 5.57 -10.75
C PHE A 156 -3.70 5.42 -10.58
N LEU A 157 -3.22 5.44 -9.33
CA LEU A 157 -1.79 5.32 -9.03
C LEU A 157 -1.26 3.94 -9.41
N LYS A 158 -2.00 2.88 -9.08
CA LYS A 158 -1.69 1.49 -9.46
C LYS A 158 -1.65 1.32 -10.97
N ALA A 159 -2.65 1.81 -11.69
CA ALA A 159 -2.70 1.73 -13.15
C ALA A 159 -1.48 2.44 -13.78
N LEU A 160 -1.10 3.59 -13.22
CA LEU A 160 0.09 4.32 -13.66
C LEU A 160 1.38 3.55 -13.39
N CYS A 161 1.51 2.86 -12.25
CA CYS A 161 2.63 1.96 -11.97
C CYS A 161 2.71 0.80 -12.98
N GLU A 162 1.59 0.18 -13.34
CA GLU A 162 1.57 -0.90 -14.33
C GLU A 162 1.98 -0.41 -15.72
N LEU A 163 1.47 0.75 -16.14
CA LEU A 163 1.88 1.35 -17.41
C LEU A 163 3.37 1.74 -17.39
N ARG A 164 3.88 2.22 -16.25
CA ARG A 164 5.29 2.55 -16.05
C ARG A 164 6.20 1.33 -16.11
N ALA A 165 5.76 0.18 -15.60
CA ALA A 165 6.50 -1.09 -15.65
C ALA A 165 6.71 -1.59 -17.08
N GLN A 166 5.83 -1.21 -18.01
CA GLN A 166 5.92 -1.61 -19.41
C GLN A 166 6.91 -0.78 -20.24
N GLN A 167 7.43 0.33 -19.69
CA GLN A 167 8.34 1.23 -20.40
C GLN A 167 9.74 0.62 -20.58
N ASP A 168 10.43 1.01 -21.65
CA ASP A 168 11.71 0.41 -22.04
C ASP A 168 12.81 0.54 -20.98
N ASP A 169 12.84 1.66 -20.27
CA ASP A 169 13.80 1.89 -19.20
C ASP A 169 13.54 0.99 -17.98
N ALA A 170 12.28 0.74 -17.63
CA ALA A 170 11.90 -0.23 -16.59
C ALA A 170 12.26 -1.66 -17.02
N ARG A 171 11.99 -2.04 -18.27
CA ARG A 171 12.37 -3.36 -18.82
C ARG A 171 13.88 -3.54 -18.84
N LYS A 172 14.62 -2.51 -19.26
CA LYS A 172 16.08 -2.49 -19.27
C LYS A 172 16.65 -2.60 -17.87
N TYR A 173 16.09 -1.86 -16.91
CA TYR A 173 16.47 -1.96 -15.50
C TYR A 173 16.30 -3.39 -14.98
N ILE A 174 15.15 -4.02 -15.20
CA ILE A 174 14.93 -5.43 -14.83
C ILE A 174 15.99 -6.33 -15.47
N GLN A 175 16.24 -6.18 -16.77
CA GLN A 175 17.19 -7.02 -17.49
C GLN A 175 18.62 -6.88 -16.96
N GLU A 176 19.07 -5.65 -16.70
CA GLU A 176 20.41 -5.36 -16.17
C GLU A 176 20.58 -5.96 -14.77
N ASN A 177 19.59 -5.78 -13.90
CA ASN A 177 19.65 -6.25 -12.52
C ASN A 177 19.43 -7.78 -12.41
N ALA A 178 18.74 -8.40 -13.38
CA ALA A 178 18.62 -9.86 -13.47
C ALA A 178 19.94 -10.52 -13.89
N ASN A 179 20.70 -9.86 -14.77
CA ASN A 179 21.99 -10.36 -15.25
C ASN A 179 23.09 -10.27 -14.18
N GLU A 180 22.95 -9.40 -13.18
CA GLU A 180 23.87 -9.26 -12.05
C GLU A 180 23.75 -10.41 -11.02
N GLY A 181 22.80 -11.33 -11.19
CA GLY A 181 22.60 -12.49 -10.33
C GLY A 181 22.04 -12.15 -8.94
N ALA A 182 22.01 -13.14 -8.03
CA ALA A 182 21.41 -13.09 -6.69
C ALA A 182 21.96 -12.02 -5.71
N LEU A 183 22.73 -11.05 -6.21
CA LEU A 183 23.34 -9.95 -5.46
C LEU A 183 22.51 -8.66 -5.50
N ASN A 184 21.41 -8.60 -6.25
CA ASN A 184 20.57 -7.42 -6.27
C ASN A 184 19.40 -7.54 -5.29
N PRO A 185 19.49 -6.97 -4.07
CA PRO A 185 18.46 -7.11 -3.04
C PRO A 185 17.17 -6.35 -3.38
N CYS A 186 17.07 -5.67 -4.53
CA CYS A 186 15.94 -4.83 -4.89
C CYS A 186 14.69 -5.60 -5.29
N PHE A 187 14.81 -6.86 -5.71
CA PHE A 187 13.67 -7.71 -6.13
C PHE A 187 13.19 -8.70 -5.06
N GLY A 188 13.70 -8.57 -3.82
CA GLY A 188 13.30 -9.39 -2.68
C GLY A 188 12.40 -8.64 -1.69
N LYS A 189 11.68 -9.38 -0.84
CA LYS A 189 10.90 -8.82 0.26
C LYS A 189 11.81 -8.01 1.19
N ARG A 190 11.51 -6.73 1.41
CA ARG A 190 12.33 -5.83 2.22
C ARG A 190 11.44 -4.93 3.03
N LYS A 191 11.76 -4.76 4.32
CA LYS A 191 11.08 -3.77 5.15
C LYS A 191 11.21 -2.37 4.51
N LEU A 192 10.08 -1.83 4.07
CA LEU A 192 9.99 -0.51 3.44
C LEU A 192 9.95 0.62 4.48
N GLY A 193 9.42 0.31 5.66
CA GLY A 193 9.23 1.28 6.73
C GLY A 193 8.34 0.75 7.85
N GLY A 194 7.95 1.65 8.76
CA GLY A 194 6.98 1.38 9.81
C GLY A 194 6.77 2.60 10.69
N ASP A 195 5.54 2.78 11.14
CA ASP A 195 5.05 4.00 11.82
C ASP A 195 5.46 4.10 13.30
N GLY A 196 6.27 3.17 13.80
CA GLY A 196 6.60 3.06 15.23
C GLY A 196 5.43 2.66 16.14
N LYS A 197 4.21 2.56 15.58
CA LYS A 197 2.93 2.21 16.23
C LYS A 197 2.45 0.81 15.84
N LYS A 198 3.40 -0.09 15.56
CA LYS A 198 3.22 -1.52 15.21
C LYS A 198 2.88 -1.81 13.75
N THR A 199 2.75 -0.83 12.86
CA THR A 199 2.64 -1.10 11.42
C THR A 199 4.03 -1.31 10.83
N SER A 200 4.18 -2.29 9.95
CA SER A 200 5.42 -2.49 9.18
C SER A 200 5.07 -2.80 7.74
N TYR A 201 5.73 -2.07 6.84
CA TYR A 201 5.61 -2.25 5.40
C TYR A 201 6.77 -3.11 4.92
N TRP A 202 6.49 -4.03 3.99
CA TRP A 202 7.41 -5.07 3.55
C TRP A 202 7.39 -5.26 2.04
#